data_AF-A0A060C7V9-F1
#
_entry.id   AF-A0A060C7V9-F1
#
_cell.length_a   1.000
_cell.length_b   1.000
_cell.length_c   1.000
_cell.angle_alpha   90.00
_cell.angle_beta   90.00
_cell.angle_gamma   90.00
#
_symmetry.space_group_name_H-M   'P 1'
#
loop_
_entity.id
_entity.type
_entity.pdbx_description
1 polymer ?
#
loop_
_entity_poly.entity_id
_entity_poly.type
_entity_poly.pdbx_seq_one_letter_code
_entity_poly.pdbx_strand_id
1 'polypeptide(L)'
;MTEGPAHYTHIVEELPELCRALFPILEGRENNFIGGLSMGGYGALKIALRNPDRYSLVLNLSGGVDRVRHVERAIGECRQTGLHNLHAMRVTFGDLDKIRGSEHDVFALAEQLAKSGGPKPKIFNLDWDEGSALGREHPPSDASDQKRLPPPLGARAVHPRLDELEPLSR
;
A
#
# COMPACT_ATOMS: atom_id res chain seq x y z
N MET A 1 10.78 -16.65 15.38
CA MET A 1 11.21 -15.45 14.63
C MET A 1 12.35 -15.89 13.74
N THR A 2 12.23 -15.76 12.42
CA THR A 2 13.30 -16.16 11.50
C THR A 2 13.76 -14.93 10.75
N GLU A 3 14.49 -14.11 11.51
CA GLU A 3 15.26 -12.91 11.14
C GLU A 3 14.46 -11.62 10.87
N GLY A 4 14.84 -10.54 11.56
CA GLY A 4 14.27 -9.19 11.42
C GLY A 4 13.39 -8.72 12.60
N PRO A 5 13.26 -7.39 12.84
CA PRO A 5 12.34 -6.85 13.83
C PRO A 5 10.87 -7.04 13.42
N ALA A 6 9.97 -7.11 14.40
CA ALA A 6 8.53 -7.32 14.18
C ALA A 6 7.79 -6.03 13.74
N HIS A 7 8.27 -5.39 12.66
CA HIS A 7 7.76 -4.09 12.18
C HIS A 7 6.26 -4.10 11.89
N TYR A 8 5.73 -5.21 11.36
CA TYR A 8 4.30 -5.31 11.08
C TYR A 8 3.47 -5.20 12.37
N THR A 9 3.80 -5.96 13.41
CA THR A 9 3.13 -5.91 14.72
C THR A 9 3.25 -4.53 15.33
N HIS A 10 4.43 -3.92 15.27
CA HIS A 10 4.66 -2.59 15.79
C HIS A 10 3.72 -1.55 15.14
N ILE A 11 3.59 -1.57 13.80
CA ILE A 11 2.77 -0.59 13.07
C ILE A 11 1.26 -0.85 13.24
N VAL A 12 0.83 -2.12 13.31
CA VAL A 12 -0.59 -2.48 13.30
C VAL A 12 -1.21 -2.50 14.70
N GLU A 13 -0.43 -2.83 15.72
CA GLU A 13 -0.91 -3.00 17.10
C GLU A 13 -0.29 -1.95 18.03
N GLU A 14 1.03 -1.99 18.23
CA GLU A 14 1.69 -1.24 19.31
C GLU A 14 1.61 0.28 19.12
N LEU A 15 1.90 0.77 17.91
CA LEU A 15 1.93 2.20 17.62
C LEU A 15 0.52 2.82 17.69
N PRO A 16 -0.55 2.23 17.10
CA PRO A 16 -1.91 2.74 17.29
C PRO A 16 -2.37 2.77 18.74
N GLU A 17 -2.04 1.74 19.53
CA GLU A 17 -2.36 1.70 20.96
C GLU A 17 -1.66 2.83 21.72
N LEU A 18 -0.35 3.01 21.49
CA LEU A 18 0.42 4.10 22.10
C LEU A 18 -0.12 5.48 21.70
N CYS A 19 -0.43 5.69 20.43
CA CYS A 19 -0.99 6.96 19.95
C CYS A 19 -2.33 7.28 20.61
N ARG A 20 -3.21 6.28 20.81
CA ARG A 20 -4.50 6.48 21.50
C ARG A 20 -4.34 6.72 23.00
N ALA A 21 -3.31 6.16 23.63
CA ALA A 21 -3.00 6.45 25.02
C ALA A 21 -2.50 7.89 25.23
N LEU A 22 -1.84 8.47 24.22
CA LEU A 22 -1.22 9.80 24.31
C LEU A 22 -2.08 10.94 23.75
N PHE A 23 -2.95 10.65 22.78
CA PHE A 23 -3.71 11.65 22.04
C PHE A 23 -5.20 11.29 21.96
N PRO A 24 -6.11 12.28 21.92
CA PRO A 24 -7.54 12.05 21.76
C PRO A 24 -7.89 11.67 20.31
N ILE A 25 -7.48 10.47 19.90
CA ILE A 25 -7.72 9.94 18.55
C ILE A 25 -9.06 9.22 18.55
N LEU A 26 -9.90 9.51 17.55
CA LEU A 26 -11.18 8.84 17.37
C LEU A 26 -10.99 7.34 17.13
N GLU A 27 -11.84 6.54 17.74
CA GLU A 27 -11.95 5.11 17.44
C GLU A 27 -12.89 4.87 16.25
N GLY A 28 -13.00 3.61 15.84
CA GLY A 28 -13.87 3.22 14.74
C GLY A 28 -13.17 3.22 13.37
N ARG A 29 -13.62 2.29 12.53
CA ARG A 29 -13.06 2.05 11.20
C ARG A 29 -13.18 3.28 10.30
N GLU A 30 -14.30 3.97 10.39
CA GLU A 30 -14.66 5.16 9.63
C GLU A 30 -13.73 6.36 9.87
N ASN A 31 -13.07 6.40 11.02
CA ASN A 31 -12.13 7.47 11.38
C ASN A 31 -10.66 7.06 11.20
N ASN A 32 -10.40 5.80 10.84
CA ASN A 32 -9.06 5.25 10.69
C ASN A 32 -8.68 5.09 9.23
N PHE A 33 -7.63 5.80 8.82
CA PHE A 33 -7.03 5.75 7.50
C PHE A 33 -5.55 5.37 7.61
N ILE A 34 -5.00 4.80 6.55
CA ILE A 34 -3.56 4.53 6.46
C ILE A 34 -3.03 4.96 5.10
N GLY A 35 -1.79 5.42 5.03
CA GLY A 35 -1.19 5.82 3.77
C GLY A 35 0.32 5.81 3.81
N GLY A 36 0.93 5.81 2.63
CA GLY A 36 2.39 5.89 2.54
C GLY A 36 2.91 6.11 1.13
N LEU A 37 4.17 6.56 1.07
CA LEU A 37 4.92 6.81 -0.15
C LEU A 37 5.88 5.65 -0.45
N SER A 38 5.99 5.24 -1.71
CA SER A 38 6.96 4.23 -2.18
C SER A 38 6.81 2.90 -1.41
N MET A 39 7.84 2.44 -0.70
CA MET A 39 7.74 1.25 0.16
C MET A 39 6.59 1.37 1.17
N GLY A 40 6.34 2.58 1.69
CA GLY A 40 5.22 2.85 2.60
C GLY A 40 3.86 2.71 1.93
N GLY A 41 3.72 2.97 0.63
CA GLY A 41 2.47 2.77 -0.11
C GLY A 41 2.12 1.29 -0.24
N TYR A 42 3.13 0.46 -0.56
CA TYR A 42 3.00 -1.01 -0.49
C TYR A 42 2.63 -1.47 0.94
N GLY A 43 3.32 -0.96 1.96
CA GLY A 43 3.06 -1.30 3.35
C GLY A 43 1.64 -0.94 3.80
N ALA A 44 1.17 0.26 3.44
CA ALA A 44 -0.17 0.73 3.74
C ALA A 44 -1.23 -0.17 3.08
N LEU A 45 -1.04 -0.56 1.82
CA LEU A 45 -1.91 -1.52 1.13
C LEU A 45 -1.91 -2.89 1.81
N LYS A 46 -0.72 -3.44 2.11
CA LYS A 46 -0.59 -4.72 2.84
C LYS A 46 -1.39 -4.68 4.15
N ILE A 47 -1.21 -3.62 4.94
CA ILE A 47 -1.87 -3.46 6.24
C ILE A 47 -3.38 -3.30 6.06
N ALA A 48 -3.85 -2.40 5.19
CA ALA A 48 -5.27 -2.15 5.02
C ALA A 48 -6.03 -3.39 4.51
N LEU A 49 -5.42 -4.18 3.61
CA LEU A 49 -6.03 -5.38 3.05
C LEU A 49 -6.05 -6.55 4.05
N ARG A 50 -5.06 -6.62 4.96
CA ARG A 50 -5.01 -7.64 6.02
C ARG A 50 -5.87 -7.29 7.24
N ASN A 51 -6.21 -6.02 7.45
CA ASN A 51 -6.99 -5.53 8.58
C ASN A 51 -8.16 -4.64 8.10
N PRO A 52 -9.06 -5.17 7.24
CA PRO A 52 -10.09 -4.37 6.56
C PRO A 52 -11.19 -3.83 7.49
N ASP A 53 -11.30 -4.42 8.68
CA ASP A 53 -12.14 -4.02 9.80
C ASP A 53 -11.58 -2.79 10.54
N ARG A 54 -10.26 -2.54 10.46
CA ARG A 54 -9.61 -1.44 11.15
C ARG A 54 -9.52 -0.17 10.32
N TYR A 55 -9.41 -0.28 9.00
CA TYR A 55 -9.19 0.85 8.10
C TYR A 55 -10.32 1.01 7.09
N SER A 56 -10.87 2.22 6.97
CA SER A 56 -11.88 2.54 5.96
C SER A 56 -11.30 3.07 4.65
N LEU A 57 -10.07 3.56 4.66
CA LEU A 57 -9.40 4.15 3.51
C LEU A 57 -7.89 3.89 3.55
N VAL A 58 -7.30 3.63 2.38
CA VAL A 58 -5.86 3.53 2.18
C VAL A 58 -5.38 4.44 1.04
N LEU A 59 -4.28 5.16 1.29
CA LEU A 59 -3.60 6.03 0.33
C LEU A 59 -2.26 5.40 -0.08
N ASN A 60 -2.18 4.94 -1.32
CA ASN A 60 -0.95 4.44 -1.92
C ASN A 60 -0.34 5.53 -2.81
N LEU A 61 0.79 6.08 -2.39
CA LEU A 61 1.49 7.13 -3.12
C LEU A 61 2.74 6.53 -3.79
N SER A 62 2.75 6.37 -5.11
CA SER A 62 3.85 5.77 -5.89
C SER A 62 4.42 4.47 -5.29
N GLY A 63 3.56 3.65 -4.67
CA GLY A 63 4.00 2.46 -3.97
C GLY A 63 4.19 1.30 -4.93
N GLY A 64 5.41 0.75 -4.99
CA GLY A 64 5.69 -0.38 -5.88
C GLY A 64 4.96 -1.65 -5.46
N VAL A 65 3.69 -1.80 -5.88
CA VAL A 65 2.76 -2.82 -5.37
C VAL A 65 3.08 -4.25 -5.78
N ASP A 66 3.72 -4.47 -6.94
CA ASP A 66 4.05 -5.82 -7.42
C ASP A 66 5.37 -6.34 -6.83
N ARG A 67 5.32 -6.73 -5.55
CA ARG A 67 6.47 -7.34 -4.86
C ARG A 67 6.79 -8.74 -5.38
N VAL A 68 5.80 -9.48 -5.90
CA VAL A 68 6.00 -10.81 -6.46
C VAL A 68 6.92 -10.73 -7.67
N ARG A 69 6.58 -9.88 -8.66
CA ARG A 69 7.42 -9.65 -9.84
C ARG A 69 8.81 -9.12 -9.47
N HIS A 70 8.88 -8.26 -8.46
CA HIS A 70 10.15 -7.72 -7.99
C HIS A 70 11.08 -8.80 -7.41
N VAL A 71 10.53 -9.74 -6.63
CA VAL A 71 11.26 -10.88 -6.07
C VAL A 71 11.64 -11.89 -7.15
N GLU A 72 10.71 -12.26 -8.03
CA GLU A 72 10.98 -13.18 -9.15
C GLU A 72 12.12 -12.67 -10.04
N ARG A 73 12.13 -11.36 -10.32
CA ARG A 73 13.22 -10.71 -11.05
C ARG A 73 14.56 -10.82 -10.31
N ALA A 74 14.59 -10.53 -9.01
CA ALA A 74 15.83 -10.60 -8.23
C ALA A 74 16.40 -12.02 -8.16
N ILE A 75 15.53 -13.05 -8.12
CA ILE A 75 15.91 -14.47 -8.19
C ILE A 75 16.52 -14.76 -9.56
N GLY A 76 15.84 -14.40 -10.66
CA GLY A 76 16.33 -14.63 -12.02
C GLY A 76 17.67 -13.91 -12.31
N GLU A 77 17.88 -12.74 -11.72
CA GLU A 77 19.13 -11.97 -11.82
C GLU A 77 20.23 -12.43 -10.83
N CYS A 78 19.95 -13.39 -9.95
CA CYS A 78 20.85 -13.80 -8.87
C CYS A 78 21.40 -12.60 -8.06
N ARG A 79 20.54 -11.63 -7.73
CA ARG A 79 20.97 -10.31 -7.24
C ARG A 79 21.58 -10.37 -5.84
N GLN A 80 22.90 -10.15 -5.74
CA GLN A 80 23.62 -10.23 -4.46
C GLN A 80 23.89 -8.88 -3.78
N THR A 81 23.84 -7.77 -4.52
CA THR A 81 24.20 -6.43 -4.01
C THR A 81 23.06 -5.42 -4.13
N GLY A 82 23.15 -4.34 -3.36
CA GLY A 82 22.16 -3.27 -3.31
C GLY A 82 21.00 -3.53 -2.34
N LEU A 83 20.12 -2.53 -2.20
CA LEU A 83 19.00 -2.52 -1.24
C LEU A 83 17.98 -3.65 -1.46
N HIS A 84 17.91 -4.17 -2.68
CA HIS A 84 16.97 -5.22 -3.09
C HIS A 84 17.70 -6.51 -3.46
N ASN A 85 18.77 -6.86 -2.74
CA ASN A 85 19.42 -8.15 -2.91
C ASN A 85 18.60 -9.29 -2.31
N LEU A 86 18.94 -10.52 -2.68
CA LEU A 86 18.23 -11.73 -2.24
C LEU A 86 18.26 -11.92 -0.72
N HIS A 87 19.32 -11.48 -0.04
CA HIS A 87 19.39 -11.58 1.42
C HIS A 87 18.36 -10.65 2.09
N ALA A 88 18.33 -9.38 1.72
CA ALA A 88 17.36 -8.41 2.23
C ALA A 88 15.91 -8.84 1.95
N MET A 89 15.66 -9.38 0.75
CA MET A 89 14.36 -9.93 0.41
C MET A 89 13.99 -11.13 1.29
N ARG A 90 14.91 -12.07 1.56
CA ARG A 90 14.66 -13.22 2.45
C ARG A 90 14.34 -12.78 3.87
N VAL A 91 15.05 -11.78 4.39
CA VAL A 91 14.74 -11.20 5.72
C VAL A 91 13.36 -10.53 5.73
N THR A 92 12.95 -9.90 4.62
CA THR A 92 11.68 -9.15 4.55
C THR A 92 10.46 -10.03 4.27
N PHE A 93 10.60 -11.01 3.37
CA PHE A 93 9.50 -11.80 2.82
C PHE A 93 9.57 -13.29 3.20
N GLY A 94 10.65 -13.72 3.86
CA GLY A 94 10.87 -15.11 4.22
C GLY A 94 11.22 -15.97 3.01
N ASP A 95 10.44 -17.03 2.81
CA ASP A 95 10.61 -17.98 1.71
C ASP A 95 10.17 -17.36 0.38
N LEU A 96 11.14 -16.90 -0.40
CA LEU A 96 10.90 -16.17 -1.65
C LEU A 96 10.15 -16.99 -2.71
N ASP A 97 10.29 -18.33 -2.69
CA ASP A 97 9.58 -19.21 -3.62
C ASP A 97 8.09 -19.28 -3.32
N LYS A 98 7.67 -18.83 -2.12
CA LYS A 98 6.28 -18.80 -1.67
C LYS A 98 5.68 -17.40 -1.63
N ILE A 99 6.33 -16.40 -2.24
CA ILE A 99 5.82 -15.02 -2.16
C ILE A 99 4.47 -14.84 -2.85
N ARG A 100 4.23 -15.54 -3.96
CA ARG A 100 2.97 -15.47 -4.71
C ARG A 100 1.83 -16.05 -3.88
N GLY A 101 0.75 -15.29 -3.72
CA GLY A 101 -0.38 -15.69 -2.89
C GLY A 101 -0.14 -15.60 -1.37
N SER A 102 1.04 -15.17 -0.92
CA SER A 102 1.33 -14.95 0.49
C SER A 102 0.71 -13.67 1.03
N GLU A 103 0.88 -13.43 2.33
CA GLU A 103 0.54 -12.14 2.97
C GLU A 103 1.33 -10.93 2.43
N HIS A 104 2.34 -11.15 1.59
CA HIS A 104 3.12 -10.09 0.96
C HIS A 104 2.64 -9.75 -0.46
N ASP A 105 1.73 -10.56 -1.03
CA ASP A 105 1.11 -10.38 -2.33
C ASP A 105 -0.20 -9.59 -2.19
N VAL A 106 -0.11 -8.27 -2.36
CA VAL A 106 -1.27 -7.37 -2.22
C VAL A 106 -2.36 -7.62 -3.27
N PHE A 107 -2.03 -8.21 -4.43
CA PHE A 107 -3.03 -8.57 -5.43
C PHE A 107 -3.84 -9.78 -4.97
N ALA A 108 -3.17 -10.81 -4.45
CA ALA A 108 -3.84 -11.97 -3.87
C ALA A 108 -4.72 -11.57 -2.68
N LEU A 109 -4.22 -10.69 -1.80
CA LEU A 109 -5.00 -10.16 -0.67
C LEU A 109 -6.24 -9.39 -1.15
N ALA A 110 -6.10 -8.54 -2.17
CA ALA A 110 -7.22 -7.80 -2.74
C ALA A 110 -8.28 -8.73 -3.35
N GLU A 111 -7.85 -9.78 -4.05
CA GLU A 111 -8.76 -10.78 -4.63
C GLU A 111 -9.50 -11.58 -3.54
N GLN A 112 -8.79 -12.02 -2.50
CA GLN A 112 -9.39 -12.70 -1.35
C GLN A 112 -10.43 -11.80 -0.67
N LEU A 113 -10.07 -10.53 -0.43
CA LEU A 113 -10.95 -9.57 0.21
C LEU A 113 -12.18 -9.25 -0.65
N ALA A 114 -12.02 -9.14 -1.98
CA ALA A 114 -13.10 -8.94 -2.93
C ALA A 114 -14.16 -10.06 -2.86
N LYS A 115 -13.71 -11.31 -2.68
CA LYS A 115 -14.57 -12.50 -2.52
C LYS A 115 -15.19 -12.61 -1.12
N SER A 116 -14.68 -11.89 -0.13
CA SER A 116 -15.19 -11.91 1.24
C SER A 116 -16.46 -11.06 1.40
N GLY A 117 -17.33 -11.44 2.33
CA GLY A 117 -18.48 -10.63 2.75
C GLY A 117 -18.14 -9.47 3.69
N GLY A 118 -16.87 -9.34 4.08
CA GLY A 118 -16.39 -8.35 5.04
C GLY A 118 -16.26 -6.93 4.46
N PRO A 119 -15.96 -5.94 5.34
CA PRO A 119 -15.72 -4.57 4.92
C PRO A 119 -14.53 -4.49 3.96
N LYS A 120 -14.51 -3.45 3.13
CA LYS A 120 -13.44 -3.21 2.14
C LYS A 120 -12.97 -1.77 2.28
N PRO A 121 -11.66 -1.52 2.48
CA PRO A 121 -11.15 -0.15 2.49
C PRO A 121 -11.31 0.49 1.11
N LYS A 122 -11.59 1.79 1.07
CA LYS A 122 -11.45 2.58 -0.16
C LYS A 122 -9.97 2.72 -0.49
N ILE A 123 -9.57 2.49 -1.74
CA ILE A 123 -8.18 2.58 -2.18
C ILE A 123 -8.01 3.81 -3.06
N PHE A 124 -7.10 4.69 -2.68
CA PHE A 124 -6.65 5.83 -3.49
C PHE A 124 -5.21 5.61 -3.91
N ASN A 125 -4.98 5.51 -5.22
CA ASN A 125 -3.64 5.44 -5.81
C ASN A 125 -3.29 6.80 -6.39
N LEU A 126 -2.11 7.31 -6.04
CA LEU A 126 -1.53 8.51 -6.63
C LEU A 126 -0.10 8.20 -7.02
N ASP A 127 0.15 8.12 -8.32
CA ASP A 127 1.48 7.90 -8.86
C ASP A 127 2.02 9.22 -9.38
N TRP A 128 3.26 9.54 -9.01
CA TRP A 128 3.95 10.71 -9.54
C TRP A 128 4.52 10.37 -10.91
N ASP A 129 3.97 11.00 -11.95
CA ASP A 129 4.61 11.04 -13.25
C ASP A 129 5.56 12.24 -13.26
N GLU A 130 6.86 12.05 -13.55
CA GLU A 130 7.76 13.18 -13.77
C GLU A 130 7.29 14.07 -14.94
N GLY A 131 6.34 13.59 -15.76
CA GLY A 131 5.60 14.37 -16.75
C GLY A 131 4.53 15.33 -16.21
N SER A 132 4.14 15.29 -14.93
CA SER A 132 3.03 16.11 -14.41
C SER A 132 3.41 17.56 -14.05
N ALA A 133 4.70 17.90 -14.04
CA ALA A 133 5.16 19.30 -14.00
C ALA A 133 5.17 19.96 -15.39
N LEU A 134 5.14 19.15 -16.47
CA LEU A 134 5.18 19.61 -17.86
C LEU A 134 4.35 18.70 -18.78
N GLY A 135 3.04 18.60 -18.51
CA GLY A 135 1.98 18.09 -19.41
C GLY A 135 2.40 17.16 -20.56
N ARG A 136 3.01 16.00 -20.27
CA ARG A 136 3.09 14.90 -21.24
C ARG A 136 2.68 13.60 -20.58
N GLU A 137 1.69 12.95 -21.18
CA GLU A 137 1.28 11.59 -20.83
C GLU A 137 2.43 10.63 -21.13
N HIS A 138 3.01 10.00 -20.11
CA HIS A 138 3.81 8.80 -20.32
C HIS A 138 2.90 7.56 -20.28
N PRO A 139 2.82 6.77 -21.36
CA PRO A 139 2.11 5.51 -21.30
C PRO A 139 2.84 4.54 -20.36
N PRO A 140 2.12 3.65 -19.66
CA PRO A 140 2.73 2.64 -18.80
C PRO A 140 3.68 1.75 -19.62
N SER A 141 4.82 1.40 -19.02
CA SER A 141 5.91 0.68 -19.68
C SER A 141 5.55 -0.73 -20.17
N ASP A 142 4.38 -1.27 -19.79
CA ASP A 142 3.88 -2.57 -20.26
C ASP A 142 2.34 -2.65 -20.13
N ALA A 143 1.66 -3.19 -21.15
CA ALA A 143 0.22 -3.42 -21.20
C ALA A 143 -0.30 -4.46 -20.19
N SER A 144 0.60 -5.24 -19.58
CA SER A 144 0.27 -6.22 -18.55
C SER A 144 -0.09 -5.60 -17.19
N ASP A 145 0.41 -4.40 -16.88
CA ASP A 145 0.13 -3.67 -15.63
C ASP A 145 -1.31 -3.11 -15.61
N GLN A 146 -1.83 -2.67 -16.77
CA GLN A 146 -3.20 -2.16 -16.89
C GLN A 146 -4.29 -3.22 -16.62
N LYS A 147 -3.99 -4.51 -16.83
CA LYS A 147 -4.99 -5.59 -16.67
C LYS A 147 -5.10 -6.13 -15.25
N ARG A 148 -4.12 -5.85 -14.37
CA ARG A 148 -4.08 -6.37 -12.99
C ARG A 148 -4.49 -5.35 -11.94
N LEU A 149 -4.50 -4.07 -12.29
CA LEU A 149 -5.02 -3.04 -11.42
C LEU A 149 -6.56 -3.13 -11.41
N PRO A 150 -7.21 -3.07 -10.23
CA PRO A 150 -8.65 -2.84 -10.20
C PRO A 150 -8.93 -1.55 -11.00
N PRO A 151 -10.01 -1.51 -11.81
CA PRO A 151 -10.30 -0.35 -12.61
C PRO A 151 -10.40 0.87 -11.69
N PRO A 152 -9.82 2.03 -12.08
CA PRO A 152 -9.99 3.23 -11.31
C PRO A 152 -11.48 3.52 -11.23
N LEU A 153 -12.03 3.52 -10.01
CA LEU A 153 -13.33 4.13 -9.74
C LEU A 153 -13.13 5.64 -9.92
N GLY A 154 -13.25 6.10 -11.17
CA GLY A 154 -13.36 7.49 -11.60
C GLY A 154 -12.59 8.49 -10.75
N ALA A 155 -11.26 8.54 -10.86
CA ALA A 155 -10.50 9.69 -10.42
C ALA A 155 -10.71 10.84 -11.44
N ARG A 156 -11.83 11.56 -11.32
CA ARG A 156 -11.79 12.99 -11.64
C ARG A 156 -11.04 13.63 -10.49
N ALA A 157 -9.89 14.24 -10.77
CA ALA A 157 -9.31 15.24 -9.89
C ALA A 157 -10.30 16.41 -9.80
N VAL A 158 -11.27 16.31 -8.89
CA VAL A 158 -11.97 17.49 -8.40
C VAL A 158 -10.99 18.10 -7.43
N HIS A 159 -10.19 19.05 -7.91
CA HIS A 159 -9.57 20.03 -7.04
C HIS A 159 -10.72 20.65 -6.23
N PRO A 160 -10.81 20.49 -4.89
CA PRO A 160 -11.58 21.46 -4.13
C PRO A 160 -10.86 22.79 -4.38
N ARG A 161 -11.58 23.76 -4.96
CA ARG A 161 -11.10 25.13 -4.96
C ARG A 161 -10.93 25.50 -3.49
N LEU A 162 -9.76 26.05 -3.14
CA LEU A 162 -9.44 26.45 -1.76
C LEU A 162 -10.44 27.49 -1.20
N ASP A 163 -11.24 28.06 -2.08
CA ASP A 163 -12.33 28.99 -1.88
C ASP A 163 -13.66 28.35 -1.42
N GLU A 164 -13.77 27.01 -1.35
CA GLU A 164 -14.98 26.28 -0.89
C GLU A 164 -14.84 25.66 0.52
N LEU A 165 -13.71 25.87 1.21
CA LEU A 165 -13.57 25.48 2.61
C LEU A 165 -14.16 26.59 3.50
N GLU A 166 -15.37 26.37 4.02
CA GLU A 166 -15.88 27.23 5.09
C GLU A 166 -14.89 27.21 6.28
N PRO A 167 -14.62 28.37 6.90
CA PRO A 167 -13.76 28.42 8.06
C PRO A 167 -14.36 27.57 9.17
N LEU A 168 -13.59 26.59 9.66
CA LEU A 168 -13.89 25.87 10.89
C LEU A 168 -14.03 26.90 12.01
N SER A 169 -15.27 27.18 12.41
CA SER A 169 -15.56 28.01 13.56
C SER A 169 -15.11 27.29 14.83
N ARG A 170 -14.12 27.87 15.51
CA ARG A 170 -14.11 28.20 16.94
C ARG A 170 -13.09 29.29 17.21
#